data_AF-A0A923UKG9-F1
#
_entry.id   AF-A0A923UKG9-F1
#
_cell.length_a   1.000
_cell.length_b   1.000
_cell.length_c   1.000
_cell.angle_alpha   90.00
_cell.angle_beta   90.00
_cell.angle_gamma   90.00
#
_symmetry.space_group_name_H-M   'P 1'
#
loop_
_entity.id
_entity.type
_entity.pdbx_description
1 polymer ?
#
loop_
_entity_poly.entity_id
_entity_poly.type
_entity_poly.pdbx_seq_one_letter_code
_entity_poly.pdbx_strand_id
1 'polypeptide(L)'
;IVGNGFVFNTAATYYSYSGRSSTFNQAYTLWNMAVAKKIFKAQTGEIRLSVFDLLKQNTSIQRNITTNYIEDTQSNVLQQYFMLTFSYNLKKYWKS
;
A
#
# COMPACT_ATOMS: atom_id res chain seq x y z
N ILE A 1 -3.08 -18.30 -2.63
CA ILE A 1 -2.62 -18.73 -3.97
C ILE A 1 -3.87 -19.07 -4.76
N VAL A 2 -4.11 -18.40 -5.88
CA VAL A 2 -5.32 -18.57 -6.70
C VAL A 2 -4.94 -19.40 -7.93
N GLY A 3 -4.72 -20.71 -7.76
CA GLY A 3 -4.42 -21.64 -8.86
C GLY A 3 -3.13 -21.37 -9.65
N ASN A 4 -2.52 -22.41 -10.25
CA ASN A 4 -1.38 -22.31 -11.18
C ASN A 4 -0.23 -21.36 -10.75
N GLY A 5 0.02 -21.18 -9.45
CA GLY A 5 1.06 -20.27 -8.94
C GLY A 5 0.74 -18.77 -9.02
N PHE A 6 -0.49 -18.37 -9.30
CA PHE A 6 -0.91 -16.97 -9.14
C PHE A 6 -1.15 -16.63 -7.67
N VAL A 7 -0.79 -15.42 -7.29
CA VAL A 7 -1.02 -14.87 -5.96
C VAL A 7 -1.65 -13.50 -6.14
N PHE A 8 -2.76 -13.28 -5.44
CA PHE A 8 -3.42 -12.00 -5.38
C PHE A 8 -3.46 -11.55 -3.92
N ASN A 9 -3.09 -10.31 -3.68
CA ASN A 9 -3.13 -9.68 -2.37
C ASN A 9 -3.85 -8.35 -2.49
N THR A 10 -4.69 -8.05 -1.52
CA THR A 10 -5.37 -6.76 -1.43
C THR A 10 -5.66 -6.44 0.02
N ALA A 11 -5.55 -5.16 0.38
CA ALA A 11 -5.83 -4.65 1.71
C ALA A 11 -6.39 -3.24 1.59
N ALA A 12 -7.57 -3.02 2.17
CA ALA A 12 -8.20 -1.71 2.23
C ALA A 12 -8.42 -1.31 3.69
N THR A 13 -8.03 -0.09 4.04
CA THR A 13 -8.21 0.51 5.35
C THR A 13 -8.99 1.80 5.18
N TYR A 14 -10.14 1.91 5.87
CA TYR A 14 -10.94 3.12 5.89
C TYR A 14 -10.60 3.96 7.12
N TYR A 15 -10.31 5.24 6.90
CA TYR A 15 -10.11 6.25 7.93
C TYR A 15 -11.30 7.19 7.95
N SER A 16 -11.82 7.45 9.15
CA SER A 16 -12.86 8.45 9.39
C SER A 16 -12.48 9.27 10.61
N TYR A 17 -12.23 10.56 10.39
CA TYR A 17 -12.04 11.53 11.46
C TYR A 17 -13.32 12.33 11.63
N SER A 18 -13.91 12.28 12.82
CA SER A 18 -15.05 13.13 13.21
C SER A 18 -14.64 14.05 14.35
N GLY A 19 -14.19 15.26 14.04
CA GLY A 19 -13.93 16.32 15.01
C GLY A 19 -15.15 17.22 15.21
N ARG A 20 -15.33 17.83 16.39
CA ARG A 20 -16.48 18.71 16.74
C ARG A 20 -16.59 20.01 15.91
N SER A 21 -15.77 20.18 14.88
CA SER A 21 -15.81 21.30 13.94
C SER A 21 -16.07 20.72 12.54
N SER A 22 -17.14 21.18 11.90
CA SER A 22 -17.60 20.81 10.55
C SER A 22 -16.55 20.95 9.45
N THR A 23 -15.43 21.63 9.71
CA THR A 23 -14.34 21.89 8.77
C THR A 23 -13.26 20.80 8.76
N PHE A 24 -13.34 19.78 9.65
CA PHE A 24 -12.30 18.76 9.85
C PHE A 24 -12.75 17.31 9.65
N ASN A 25 -13.90 17.09 9.02
CA ASN A 25 -14.36 15.74 8.72
C ASN A 25 -13.66 15.21 7.46
N GLN A 26 -12.48 14.61 7.64
CA GLN A 26 -11.77 13.92 6.57
C GLN A 26 -11.99 12.41 6.68
N ALA A 27 -12.54 11.84 5.62
CA ALA A 27 -12.66 10.40 5.44
C ALA A 27 -11.93 10.00 4.17
N TYR A 28 -11.09 8.96 4.24
CA TYR A 28 -10.35 8.45 3.09
C TYR A 28 -10.11 6.94 3.23
N THR A 29 -9.97 6.25 2.11
CA THR A 29 -9.65 4.83 2.06
C THR A 29 -8.26 4.63 1.49
N LEU A 30 -7.38 3.97 2.25
CA LEU A 30 -6.10 3.48 1.74
C LEU A 30 -6.29 2.07 1.20
N TRP A 31 -6.13 1.91 -0.12
CA TRP A 31 -6.27 0.61 -0.77
C TRP A 31 -4.96 0.20 -1.43
N ASN A 32 -4.35 -0.87 -0.94
CA ASN A 32 -3.14 -1.47 -1.49
C ASN A 32 -3.49 -2.80 -2.16
N MET A 33 -2.84 -3.09 -3.29
CA MET A 33 -3.05 -4.35 -4.01
C MET A 33 -1.75 -4.88 -4.60
N ALA A 34 -1.66 -6.18 -4.80
CA ALA A 34 -0.59 -6.81 -5.54
C ALA A 34 -1.08 -8.06 -6.29
N VAL A 35 -0.51 -8.26 -7.47
CA VAL A 35 -0.64 -9.50 -8.25
C VAL A 35 0.76 -10.07 -8.42
N ALA A 36 0.92 -11.36 -8.17
CA ALA A 36 2.17 -12.06 -8.39
C ALA A 36 1.98 -13.38 -9.12
N LYS A 37 3.03 -13.82 -9.79
CA LYS A 37 3.12 -15.09 -10.46
C LYS A 37 4.37 -15.82 -10.02
N LYS A 38 4.20 -17.01 -9.45
CA LYS A 38 5.28 -17.97 -9.27
C LYS A 38 5.74 -18.47 -10.64
N ILE A 39 7.05 -18.45 -10.85
CA ILE A 39 7.74 -18.85 -12.07
C ILE A 39 8.84 -19.87 -11.72
N PHE A 40 9.37 -20.53 -12.76
CA PHE A 40 10.31 -21.66 -12.69
C PHE A 40 9.74 -22.96 -12.10
N LYS A 41 10.50 -24.05 -12.29
CA LYS A 41 10.17 -25.37 -11.72
C LYS A 41 10.19 -25.27 -10.19
N ALA A 42 9.26 -25.96 -9.53
CA ALA A 42 9.09 -25.92 -8.07
C ALA A 42 8.78 -24.53 -7.48
N GLN A 43 8.26 -23.58 -8.28
CA GLN A 43 7.81 -22.26 -7.80
C GLN A 43 8.91 -21.44 -7.10
N THR A 44 10.15 -21.57 -7.58
CA THR A 44 11.33 -20.94 -6.96
C THR A 44 11.50 -19.47 -7.31
N GLY A 45 10.87 -18.97 -8.37
CA GLY A 45 10.85 -17.54 -8.69
C GLY A 45 9.47 -16.93 -8.51
N GLU A 46 9.41 -15.61 -8.35
CA GLU A 46 8.17 -14.84 -8.35
C GLU A 46 8.38 -13.47 -8.97
N ILE A 47 7.48 -13.07 -9.87
CA ILE A 47 7.33 -11.69 -10.33
C ILE A 47 6.06 -11.14 -9.68
N ARG A 48 6.16 -9.97 -9.06
CA ARG A 48 5.06 -9.29 -8.36
C ARG A 48 4.95 -7.84 -8.82
N LEU A 49 3.74 -7.42 -9.17
CA LEU A 49 3.37 -6.03 -9.37
C LEU A 49 2.50 -5.60 -8.19
N SER A 50 2.92 -4.53 -7.50
CA SER A 50 2.21 -3.96 -6.36
C SER A 50 1.81 -2.51 -6.64
N VAL A 51 0.64 -2.10 -6.13
CA VAL A 51 0.14 -0.74 -6.16
C VAL A 51 -0.15 -0.32 -4.72
N PHE A 52 0.39 0.82 -4.33
CA PHE A 52 0.18 1.42 -3.02
C PHE A 52 -0.65 2.70 -3.18
N ASP A 53 -1.68 2.86 -2.33
CA ASP A 53 -2.69 3.92 -2.41
C ASP A 53 -3.40 4.02 -3.78
N LEU A 54 -4.08 2.94 -4.18
CA LEU A 54 -4.78 2.81 -5.46
C LEU A 54 -5.83 3.90 -5.68
N LEU A 55 -6.51 4.33 -4.62
CA LEU A 55 -7.60 5.32 -4.69
C LEU A 55 -7.10 6.76 -4.70
N LYS A 56 -5.84 7.01 -4.30
CA LYS A 56 -5.21 8.34 -4.27
C LYS A 56 -6.04 9.36 -3.47
N GLN A 57 -6.70 8.91 -2.41
CA GLN A 57 -7.57 9.75 -1.58
C GLN A 57 -6.81 10.45 -0.45
N ASN A 58 -5.55 10.04 -0.21
CA ASN A 58 -4.74 10.59 0.87
C ASN A 58 -4.00 11.87 0.42
N THR A 59 -4.71 13.00 0.42
CA THR A 59 -4.22 14.29 -0.10
C THR A 59 -3.51 15.18 0.93
N SER A 60 -3.08 14.64 2.06
CA SER A 60 -2.26 15.35 3.06
C SER A 60 -2.89 16.63 3.66
N ILE A 61 -4.20 16.64 3.95
CA ILE A 61 -4.87 17.80 4.56
C ILE A 61 -5.08 17.60 6.07
N GLN A 62 -3.98 17.48 6.84
CA GLN A 62 -4.01 17.82 8.26
C GLN A 62 -3.58 19.28 8.41
N ARG A 63 -4.55 20.21 8.34
CA ARG A 63 -4.29 21.61 8.66
C ARG A 63 -4.55 21.81 10.15
N ASN A 64 -3.56 21.88 11.04
CA ASN A 64 -3.84 22.30 12.42
C ASN A 64 -4.17 23.81 12.44
N ILE A 65 -5.45 24.19 12.44
CA ILE A 65 -5.84 25.58 12.68
C ILE A 65 -5.93 25.78 14.20
N THR A 66 -4.85 26.26 14.81
CA THR A 66 -4.83 26.71 16.20
C THR A 66 -4.92 28.23 16.21
N THR A 67 -5.89 28.79 16.93
CA THR A 67 -6.37 30.20 16.81
C THR A 67 -5.30 31.28 17.09
N ASN A 68 -4.11 30.93 17.58
CA ASN A 68 -3.04 31.88 17.90
C ASN A 68 -1.67 31.57 17.25
N TYR A 69 -1.54 30.53 16.42
CA TYR A 69 -0.31 30.22 15.68
C TYR A 69 -0.66 29.47 14.38
N ILE A 70 -0.24 29.98 13.22
CA ILE A 70 -0.31 29.26 11.94
C ILE A 70 0.98 28.45 11.82
N GLU A 71 0.92 27.17 12.16
CA GLU A 71 2.01 26.23 11.91
C GLU A 71 1.57 25.27 10.79
N ASP A 72 2.11 25.47 9.59
CA ASP A 72 1.85 24.60 8.44
C ASP A 72 2.63 23.29 8.58
N THR A 73 2.06 22.32 9.31
CA THR A 73 2.63 20.96 9.36
C THR A 73 2.33 20.23 8.05
N GLN A 74 3.20 20.38 7.05
CA GLN A 74 3.14 19.55 5.84
C GLN A 74 3.69 18.15 6.15
N SER A 75 2.82 17.20 6.47
CA SER A 75 3.23 15.79 6.50
C SER A 75 3.50 15.30 5.07
N ASN A 76 4.71 14.80 4.83
CA ASN A 76 5.05 14.07 3.59
C ASN A 76 4.36 12.70 3.62
N VAL A 77 3.10 12.68 3.23
CA VAL A 77 2.38 11.43 3.02
C VAL A 77 2.97 10.74 1.78
N LEU A 78 3.35 9.45 1.93
CA LEU A 78 3.75 8.60 0.80
C LEU A 78 2.63 8.59 -0.25
N GLN A 79 2.93 9.15 -1.43
CA GLN A 79 2.02 9.26 -2.56
C GLN A 79 1.77 7.90 -3.23
N GLN A 80 0.74 7.80 -4.07
CA GLN A 80 0.47 6.62 -4.91
C GLN A 80 1.72 6.20 -5.72
N TYR A 81 2.13 4.94 -5.60
CA TYR A 81 3.24 4.40 -6.39
C TYR A 81 3.04 2.93 -6.77
N PHE A 82 3.78 2.53 -7.80
CA PHE A 82 3.79 1.18 -8.36
C PHE A 82 5.16 0.56 -8.10
N MET A 83 5.19 -0.74 -7.78
CA MET A 83 6.42 -1.47 -7.51
C MET A 83 6.41 -2.80 -8.24
N LEU A 84 7.42 -3.00 -9.09
CA LEU A 84 7.73 -4.28 -9.69
C LEU A 84 8.83 -4.96 -8.87
N THR A 85 8.58 -6.19 -8.45
CA THR A 85 9.53 -6.97 -7.66
C THR A 85 9.76 -8.33 -8.33
N PHE A 86 11.03 -8.69 -8.49
CA PHE A 86 11.45 -10.05 -8.81
C PHE A 86 12.11 -10.67 -7.59
N SER A 87 11.73 -11.90 -7.25
CA SER A 87 12.36 -12.67 -6.18
C SER A 87 12.67 -14.09 -6.64
N TYR A 88 13.80 -14.64 -6.15
CA TYR A 88 14.24 -15.98 -6.49
C TYR A 88 14.81 -16.68 -5.25
N ASN A 89 14.38 -17.92 -5.02
CA ASN A 89 14.79 -18.74 -3.89
C ASN A 89 15.94 -19.68 -4.31
N LEU A 90 17.13 -19.45 -3.76
CA LEU A 90 18.36 -20.19 -4.03
C LEU A 90 18.49 -21.50 -3.22
N LYS A 91 17.39 -22.19 -2.89
CA LYS A 91 17.48 -23.47 -2.16
C LYS A 91 18.28 -24.49 -2.96
N LYS A 92 19.52 -24.74 -2.51
CA LYS A 92 20.41 -25.79 -2.99
C LYS A 92 20.01 -27.09 -2.30
N TYR A 93 19.23 -27.94 -2.99
CA TYR A 93 19.02 -29.31 -2.53
C TYR A 93 20.37 -30.05 -2.68
N TRP A 94 21.15 -30.11 -1.60
CA TRP A 94 22.23 -31.08 -1.52
C TRP A 94 21.56 -32.46 -1.46
N LYS A 95 21.74 -33.26 -2.50
CA LYS A 95 21.40 -34.68 -2.44
C LYS A 95 22.31 -35.32 -1.39
N SER A 96 21.71 -35.82 -0.31
CA SER A 96 22.28 -36.90 0.50
C SER A 96 21.90 -38.24 -0.10
#